data_AF-A0AAJ2ASU0-F1
#
_entry.id   AF-A0AAJ2ASU0-F1
#
_cell.length_a   1.000
_cell.length_b   1.000
_cell.length_c   1.000
_cell.angle_alpha   90.00
_cell.angle_beta   90.00
_cell.angle_gamma   90.00
#
_symmetry.space_group_name_H-M   'P 1'
#
loop_
_entity.id
_entity.type
_entity.pdbx_description
1 polymer ?
#
loop_
_entity_poly.entity_id
_entity_poly.type
_entity_poly.pdbx_seq_one_letter_code
_entity_poly.pdbx_strand_id
1 'polypeptide(L)'
;MKRPHLPDDHVKGVLHDVIWTAGPVVLVIAIISALVYWLVDPAPPRTITMSAGQPDSSFYVISKQYAGILARNGITLNVLPSDGSVQNLDRLLDPQQHVDLALVQGGIATKEQASKLVSLGSVSYVPLVVFYRGKGLSLLSQLEGKRIAIGREGSGTRTLSLKLLAANGIYPGAGTQLLPTDGLEAATQLVSNEADAVLLSGDSATRDLMLRLLRVPGVSVMNFTEARAYTRLFPYLDDIELPPGILDLGRLIPPETVHLVSPMLELVARPSLHPALSDLLIEAAQEVHGTASLLQPAGQFPRAVAHEFPISEDASRYYRSGKSFLYRTLPFWLANVADRALVLLLPVAVLILPALRIVPWLYRWRVRSRIYRYYGALIAVERGAMKLVDENERRTLLVELDYIEESLNTLKMPLAHVDALYVLREHIGFVRARLSEGRRRAGTAPLHDRAAESPR
;
A
#
# COMPACT_ATOMS: atom_id res chain seq x y z
N MET A 1 -25.71 -1.58 -64.37
CA MET A 1 -24.30 -1.99 -64.18
C MET A 1 -23.86 -1.60 -62.77
N LYS A 2 -23.66 -2.55 -61.88
CA LYS A 2 -23.13 -2.29 -60.53
C LYS A 2 -21.64 -2.63 -60.58
N ARG A 3 -20.78 -1.61 -60.55
CA ARG A 3 -19.32 -1.80 -60.46
C ARG A 3 -19.00 -2.60 -59.19
N PRO A 4 -18.08 -3.58 -59.22
CA PRO A 4 -17.54 -4.13 -57.99
C PRO A 4 -16.87 -2.99 -57.21
N HIS A 5 -17.29 -2.76 -55.97
CA HIS A 5 -16.60 -1.86 -55.05
C HIS A 5 -15.32 -2.55 -54.57
N LEU A 6 -14.23 -2.39 -55.31
CA LEU A 6 -12.89 -2.54 -54.76
C LEU A 6 -12.56 -1.24 -54.03
N PRO A 7 -12.15 -1.28 -52.75
CA PRO A 7 -11.75 -0.07 -52.05
C PRO A 7 -10.42 0.44 -52.57
N ASP A 8 -10.34 1.76 -52.72
CA ASP A 8 -9.11 2.51 -52.98
C ASP A 8 -8.17 2.36 -51.78
N ASP A 9 -7.44 1.24 -51.72
CA ASP A 9 -6.29 1.10 -50.81
C ASP A 9 -5.12 1.91 -51.38
N HIS A 10 -5.27 3.24 -51.40
CA HIS A 10 -4.19 4.16 -51.76
C HIS A 10 -2.95 3.88 -50.90
N VAL A 11 -1.80 3.93 -51.57
CA VAL A 11 -0.45 3.62 -51.09
C VAL A 11 -0.19 4.21 -49.70
N LYS A 12 -0.29 3.39 -48.66
CA LYS A 12 0.25 3.71 -47.33
C LYS A 12 1.45 2.81 -47.10
N GLY A 13 2.62 3.42 -46.89
CA GLY A 13 3.91 2.73 -46.87
C GLY A 13 4.04 1.67 -45.78
N VAL A 14 5.06 0.82 -45.87
CA VAL A 14 5.35 -0.30 -44.95
C VAL A 14 5.28 0.10 -43.47
N LEU A 15 5.72 1.32 -43.14
CA LEU A 15 5.67 1.86 -41.78
C LEU A 15 4.24 2.01 -41.25
N HIS A 16 3.29 2.41 -42.10
CA HIS A 16 1.88 2.52 -41.73
C HIS A 16 1.31 1.14 -41.39
N ASP A 17 1.63 0.11 -42.16
CA ASP A 17 1.14 -1.25 -41.89
C ASP A 17 1.73 -1.85 -40.62
N VAL A 18 3.00 -1.53 -40.29
CA VAL A 18 3.60 -1.92 -39.01
C VAL A 18 2.89 -1.22 -37.85
N ILE A 19 2.64 0.09 -37.95
CA ILE A 19 1.98 0.88 -36.90
C ILE A 19 0.56 0.37 -36.63
N TRP A 20 -0.22 0.08 -37.67
CA TRP A 20 -1.60 -0.43 -37.50
C TRP A 20 -1.67 -1.87 -37.00
N THR A 21 -0.59 -2.64 -37.15
CA THR A 21 -0.52 -4.03 -36.65
C THR A 21 0.01 -4.09 -35.22
N ALA A 22 1.03 -3.30 -34.90
CA ALA A 22 1.58 -3.21 -33.55
C ALA A 22 0.72 -2.35 -32.60
N GLY A 23 0.02 -1.34 -33.14
CA GLY A 23 -0.78 -0.39 -32.37
C GLY A 23 -1.80 -1.02 -31.41
N PRO A 24 -2.67 -1.94 -31.87
CA PRO A 24 -3.63 -2.62 -30.99
C PRO A 24 -2.96 -3.47 -29.91
N VAL A 25 -1.84 -4.13 -30.23
CA VAL A 25 -1.08 -4.96 -29.27
C VAL A 25 -0.44 -4.08 -28.19
N VAL A 26 0.19 -2.97 -28.59
CA VAL A 26 0.75 -1.98 -27.66
C VAL A 26 -0.34 -1.36 -26.79
N LEU A 27 -1.51 -1.06 -27.37
CA LEU A 27 -2.65 -0.53 -26.63
C LEU A 27 -3.14 -1.53 -25.57
N VAL A 28 -3.26 -2.82 -25.90
CA VAL A 28 -3.64 -3.86 -24.93
C VAL A 28 -2.61 -3.99 -23.82
N ILE A 29 -1.31 -3.99 -24.15
CA ILE A 29 -0.24 -4.01 -23.15
C ILE A 29 -0.33 -2.78 -22.24
N ALA A 30 -0.54 -1.58 -22.80
CA ALA A 30 -0.68 -0.35 -22.04
C ALA A 30 -1.89 -0.38 -21.11
N ILE A 31 -3.05 -0.88 -21.58
CA ILE A 31 -4.27 -1.02 -20.78
C ILE A 31 -4.04 -1.99 -19.62
N ILE A 32 -3.46 -3.17 -19.87
CA ILE A 32 -3.21 -4.16 -18.82
C ILE A 32 -2.17 -3.62 -17.83
N SER A 33 -1.12 -2.94 -18.29
CA SER A 33 -0.11 -2.33 -17.42
C SER A 33 -0.69 -1.21 -16.56
N ALA A 34 -1.57 -0.39 -17.13
CA ALA A 34 -2.30 0.64 -16.39
C ALA A 34 -3.26 0.02 -15.37
N LEU A 35 -3.93 -1.07 -15.72
CA LEU A 35 -4.80 -1.81 -14.80
C LEU A 35 -4.02 -2.42 -13.64
N VAL A 36 -2.85 -3.02 -13.91
CA VAL A 36 -1.98 -3.57 -12.85
C VAL A 36 -1.42 -2.45 -11.98
N TYR A 37 -0.96 -1.35 -12.57
CA TYR A 37 -0.51 -0.17 -11.81
C TYR A 37 -1.62 0.40 -10.92
N TRP A 38 -2.86 0.34 -11.37
CA TRP A 38 -4.03 0.77 -10.58
C TRP A 38 -4.42 -0.22 -9.48
N LEU A 39 -4.18 -1.53 -9.69
CA LEU A 39 -4.53 -2.59 -8.75
C LEU A 39 -3.47 -2.82 -7.66
N VAL A 40 -2.22 -2.48 -7.93
CA VAL A 40 -1.09 -2.62 -7.00
C VAL A 40 -1.05 -1.39 -6.09
N ASP A 41 -0.83 -1.60 -4.78
CA ASP A 41 -1.02 -0.59 -3.74
C ASP A 41 -0.49 0.81 -4.12
N PRO A 42 -1.31 1.86 -3.91
CA PRO A 42 -0.90 3.21 -4.23
C PRO A 42 0.34 3.57 -3.41
N ALA A 43 1.20 4.39 -4.00
CA ALA A 43 2.37 4.98 -3.36
C ALA A 43 2.15 5.28 -1.87
N PRO A 44 3.09 4.93 -0.96
CA PRO A 44 2.96 5.29 0.45
C PRO A 44 2.69 6.80 0.55
N PRO A 45 1.66 7.19 1.33
CA PRO A 45 1.33 8.60 1.46
C PRO A 45 2.55 9.32 2.04
N ARG A 46 2.84 10.50 1.48
CA ARG A 46 3.95 11.34 1.95
C ARG A 46 3.63 12.11 3.22
N THR A 47 2.36 12.10 3.63
CA THR A 47 1.88 12.77 4.82
C THR A 47 1.05 11.80 5.62
N ILE A 48 1.35 11.67 6.89
CA ILE A 48 0.56 10.91 7.87
C ILE A 48 0.32 11.77 9.10
N THR A 49 -0.75 11.50 9.82
CA THR A 49 -1.15 12.24 11.01
C THR A 49 -1.13 11.33 12.23
N MET A 50 -0.42 11.77 13.27
CA MET A 50 -0.30 11.08 14.55
C MET A 50 -0.98 11.85 15.66
N SER A 51 -1.90 11.20 16.37
CA SER A 51 -2.45 11.74 17.61
C SER A 51 -1.47 11.50 18.76
N ALA A 52 -1.10 12.56 19.47
CA ALA A 52 0.03 12.55 20.39
C ALA A 52 -0.42 12.72 21.85
N GLY A 53 -0.10 13.86 22.47
CA GLY A 53 -0.53 14.24 23.81
C GLY A 53 -0.56 15.76 23.89
N GLN A 54 -0.65 16.30 25.10
CA GLN A 54 -0.59 17.75 25.28
C GLN A 54 0.78 18.29 24.86
N PRO A 55 0.89 19.55 24.44
CA PRO A 55 2.15 20.11 23.92
C PRO A 55 3.36 19.99 24.87
N ASP A 56 3.12 19.91 26.18
CA ASP A 56 4.11 19.76 27.25
C ASP A 56 4.38 18.30 27.66
N SER A 57 3.75 17.32 26.99
CA SER A 57 3.91 15.88 27.26
C SER A 57 5.03 15.23 26.43
N SER A 58 5.66 14.17 26.95
CA SER A 58 6.53 13.22 26.26
C SER A 58 5.85 12.64 25.06
N PHE A 59 4.54 12.38 25.08
CA PHE A 59 3.88 11.84 23.89
C PHE A 59 3.99 12.82 22.73
N TYR A 60 3.84 14.12 23.00
CA TYR A 60 4.07 15.17 22.00
C TYR A 60 5.54 15.28 21.61
N VAL A 61 6.47 15.27 22.57
CA VAL A 61 7.92 15.33 22.30
C VAL A 61 8.40 14.13 21.47
N ILE A 62 8.03 12.91 21.83
CA ILE A 62 8.32 11.66 21.12
C ILE A 62 7.74 11.73 19.71
N SER A 63 6.48 12.17 19.56
CA SER A 63 5.86 12.31 18.23
C SER A 63 6.60 13.33 17.35
N LYS A 64 7.13 14.42 17.95
CA LYS A 64 7.98 15.38 17.23
C LYS A 64 9.34 14.80 16.84
N GLN A 65 9.93 13.93 17.66
CA GLN A 65 11.13 13.19 17.30
C GLN A 65 10.86 12.24 16.13
N TYR A 66 9.74 11.51 16.15
CA TYR A 66 9.32 10.66 15.03
C TYR A 66 9.16 11.49 13.76
N ALA A 67 8.55 12.67 13.86
CA ALA A 67 8.41 13.58 12.72
C ALA A 67 9.78 13.99 12.13
N GLY A 68 10.75 14.29 12.97
CA GLY A 68 12.12 14.62 12.54
C GLY A 68 12.83 13.45 11.86
N ILE A 69 12.64 12.23 12.36
CA ILE A 69 13.25 11.01 11.78
C ILE A 69 12.59 10.65 10.44
N LEU A 70 11.26 10.68 10.37
CA LEU A 70 10.50 10.39 9.15
C LEU A 70 10.78 11.40 8.03
N ALA A 71 11.03 12.67 8.37
CA ALA A 71 11.38 13.70 7.41
C ALA A 71 12.67 13.38 6.62
N ARG A 72 13.61 12.60 7.20
CA ARG A 72 14.83 12.13 6.52
C ARG A 72 14.50 11.26 5.30
N ASN A 73 13.34 10.61 5.30
CA ASN A 73 12.82 9.77 4.22
C ASN A 73 11.77 10.48 3.35
N GLY A 74 11.59 11.80 3.52
CA GLY A 74 10.62 12.59 2.77
C GLY A 74 9.16 12.35 3.18
N ILE A 75 8.93 11.85 4.40
CA ILE A 75 7.61 11.66 4.99
C ILE A 75 7.34 12.77 6.01
N THR A 76 6.22 13.46 5.85
CA THR A 76 5.73 14.48 6.78
C THR A 76 4.82 13.84 7.81
N LEU A 77 5.17 13.92 9.09
CA LEU A 77 4.30 13.51 10.20
C LEU A 77 3.64 14.74 10.82
N ASN A 78 2.32 14.87 10.66
CA ASN A 78 1.52 15.86 11.34
C ASN A 78 1.25 15.40 12.78
N VAL A 79 1.81 16.11 13.76
CA VAL A 79 1.59 15.81 15.18
C VAL A 79 0.38 16.57 15.67
N LEU A 80 -0.71 15.85 15.96
CA LEU A 80 -1.97 16.40 16.44
C LEU A 80 -2.00 16.34 17.99
N PRO A 81 -2.05 17.48 18.69
CA PRO A 81 -2.18 17.50 20.15
C PRO A 81 -3.44 16.77 20.62
N SER A 82 -3.38 16.15 21.80
CA SER A 82 -4.51 15.45 22.39
C SER A 82 -4.52 15.54 23.92
N ASP A 83 -5.65 15.17 24.52
CA ASP A 83 -5.82 15.05 25.98
C ASP A 83 -5.17 13.77 26.55
N GLY A 84 -4.57 12.95 25.69
CA GLY A 84 -3.87 11.73 26.04
C GLY A 84 -4.46 10.48 25.37
N SER A 85 -4.16 9.32 25.94
CA SER A 85 -4.43 8.04 25.29
C SER A 85 -5.91 7.72 25.08
N VAL A 86 -6.84 8.24 25.88
CA VAL A 86 -8.29 8.04 25.64
C VAL A 86 -8.70 8.72 24.33
N GLN A 87 -8.38 10.01 24.17
CA GLN A 87 -8.69 10.73 22.94
C GLN A 87 -7.91 10.19 21.73
N ASN A 88 -6.68 9.70 21.93
CA ASN A 88 -5.92 9.04 20.88
C ASN A 88 -6.63 7.79 20.36
N LEU A 89 -7.13 6.95 21.26
CA LEU A 89 -7.87 5.75 20.91
C LEU A 89 -9.16 6.11 20.18
N ASP A 90 -9.93 7.09 20.68
CA ASP A 90 -11.18 7.53 20.06
C ASP A 90 -10.95 8.04 18.62
N ARG A 91 -9.90 8.84 18.41
CA ARG A 91 -9.51 9.33 17.07
C ARG A 91 -9.07 8.22 16.13
N LEU A 92 -8.43 7.16 16.63
CA LEU A 92 -8.06 6.00 15.82
C LEU A 92 -9.27 5.13 15.46
N LEU A 93 -10.29 5.10 16.31
CA LEU A 93 -11.51 4.33 16.07
C LEU A 93 -12.50 5.05 15.16
N ASP A 94 -12.54 6.39 15.19
CA ASP A 94 -13.46 7.19 14.37
C ASP A 94 -12.99 7.26 12.90
N PRO A 95 -13.69 6.65 11.93
CA PRO A 95 -13.28 6.67 10.52
C PRO A 95 -13.36 8.07 9.87
N GLN A 96 -14.02 9.04 10.49
CA GLN A 96 -14.09 10.43 9.99
C GLN A 96 -12.85 11.25 10.38
N GLN A 97 -12.09 10.80 11.38
CA GLN A 97 -10.86 11.46 11.83
C GLN A 97 -9.69 11.00 10.98
N HIS A 98 -8.98 11.96 10.40
CA HIS A 98 -7.78 11.72 9.58
C HIS A 98 -6.55 11.52 10.47
N VAL A 99 -6.55 10.42 11.25
CA VAL A 99 -5.46 10.01 12.14
C VAL A 99 -5.05 8.58 11.77
N ASP A 100 -3.78 8.40 11.42
CA ASP A 100 -3.24 7.13 10.94
C ASP A 100 -2.67 6.28 12.08
N LEU A 101 -2.08 6.94 13.08
CA LEU A 101 -1.42 6.32 14.22
C LEU A 101 -1.49 7.17 15.50
N ALA A 102 -1.24 6.55 16.64
CA ALA A 102 -1.14 7.24 17.92
C ALA A 102 -0.31 6.44 18.94
N LEU A 103 0.13 7.13 20.00
CA LEU A 103 0.66 6.47 21.20
C LEU A 103 -0.49 6.19 22.16
N VAL A 104 -0.70 4.91 22.49
CA VAL A 104 -1.80 4.48 23.37
C VAL A 104 -1.22 3.65 24.50
N GLN A 105 -1.49 4.07 25.74
CA GLN A 105 -1.14 3.29 26.91
C GLN A 105 -2.04 2.04 27.01
N GLY A 106 -1.45 0.91 27.37
CA GLY A 106 -2.20 -0.30 27.70
C GLY A 106 -3.19 -0.09 28.85
N GLY A 107 -4.27 -0.84 28.84
CA GLY A 107 -5.35 -0.78 29.81
C GLY A 107 -6.43 0.22 29.46
N ILE A 108 -6.52 0.70 28.21
CA ILE A 108 -7.51 1.72 27.81
C ILE A 108 -8.57 1.13 26.88
N ALA A 109 -8.16 0.31 25.91
CA ALA A 109 -9.09 -0.25 24.95
C ALA A 109 -9.89 -1.42 25.54
N THR A 110 -11.15 -1.54 25.13
CA THR A 110 -11.89 -2.80 25.27
C THR A 110 -11.40 -3.82 24.24
N LYS A 111 -11.65 -5.12 24.47
CA LYS A 111 -11.28 -6.18 23.52
C LYS A 111 -11.85 -5.94 22.11
N GLU A 112 -13.08 -5.44 22.01
CA GLU A 112 -13.72 -5.12 20.73
C GLU A 112 -13.00 -3.97 20.02
N GLN A 113 -12.70 -2.89 20.75
CA GLN A 113 -11.97 -1.75 20.19
C GLN A 113 -10.55 -2.15 19.74
N ALA A 114 -9.84 -2.93 20.56
CA ALA A 114 -8.48 -3.37 20.26
C ALA A 114 -8.42 -4.24 18.99
N SER A 115 -9.46 -5.04 18.71
CA SER A 115 -9.52 -5.86 17.49
C SER A 115 -9.67 -5.07 16.18
N LYS A 116 -10.04 -3.78 16.26
CA LYS A 116 -10.21 -2.88 15.09
C LYS A 116 -8.93 -2.15 14.71
N LEU A 117 -7.88 -2.27 15.53
CA LEU A 117 -6.61 -1.57 15.38
C LEU A 117 -5.46 -2.57 15.41
N VAL A 118 -4.27 -2.12 15.03
CA VAL A 118 -3.05 -2.94 15.07
C VAL A 118 -1.93 -2.21 15.80
N SER A 119 -1.06 -2.95 16.46
CA SER A 119 0.13 -2.42 17.12
C SER A 119 1.37 -2.64 16.26
N LEU A 120 2.21 -1.61 16.16
CA LEU A 120 3.54 -1.69 15.57
C LEU A 120 4.60 -2.13 16.60
N GLY A 121 4.20 -2.28 17.85
CA GLY A 121 5.03 -2.70 18.97
C GLY A 121 4.89 -1.78 20.17
N SER A 122 5.23 -2.33 21.33
CA SER A 122 5.40 -1.55 22.56
C SER A 122 6.71 -0.76 22.47
N VAL A 123 6.71 0.48 22.96
CA VAL A 123 7.85 1.42 22.81
C VAL A 123 8.45 1.88 24.14
N SER A 124 7.71 1.84 25.25
CA SER A 124 8.25 2.17 26.57
C SER A 124 7.37 1.68 27.71
N TYR A 125 7.94 1.58 28.91
CA TYR A 125 7.18 1.49 30.15
C TYR A 125 6.62 2.86 30.56
N VAL A 126 5.44 2.86 31.17
CA VAL A 126 4.77 4.06 31.70
C VAL A 126 4.28 3.77 33.13
N PRO A 127 5.19 3.57 34.10
CA PRO A 127 4.85 3.06 35.42
C PRO A 127 3.98 4.03 36.20
N LEU A 128 3.10 3.49 37.05
CA LEU A 128 2.37 4.28 38.03
C LEU A 128 3.21 4.41 39.31
N VAL A 129 3.57 5.64 39.64
CA VAL A 129 4.32 5.98 40.85
C VAL A 129 3.39 6.67 41.82
N VAL A 130 3.25 6.11 43.02
CA VAL A 130 2.41 6.68 44.08
C VAL A 130 3.31 7.38 45.09
N PHE A 131 3.25 8.71 45.12
CA PHE A 131 3.88 9.49 46.18
C PHE A 131 2.84 9.81 47.25
N TYR A 132 3.24 9.75 48.52
CA TYR A 132 2.34 10.02 49.64
C TYR A 132 3.09 10.70 50.78
N ARG A 133 2.33 11.34 51.68
CA ARG A 133 2.88 11.89 52.92
C ARG A 133 2.88 10.82 54.02
N GLY A 134 4.01 10.64 54.69
CA GLY A 134 4.21 9.66 55.76
C GLY A 134 5.22 8.58 55.38
N LYS A 135 5.12 7.43 56.04
CA LYS A 135 5.97 6.25 55.82
C LYS A 135 5.16 4.97 55.92
N GLY A 136 5.63 3.91 55.27
CA GLY A 136 5.11 2.54 55.42
C GLY A 136 3.82 2.22 54.64
N LEU A 137 3.40 3.07 53.71
CA LEU A 137 2.27 2.74 52.82
C LEU A 137 2.72 1.71 51.79
N SER A 138 2.00 0.59 51.74
CA SER A 138 2.30 -0.58 50.90
C SER A 138 1.09 -1.11 50.14
N LEU A 139 -0.13 -0.69 50.50
CA LEU A 139 -1.38 -1.08 49.83
C LEU A 139 -2.17 0.15 49.39
N LEU A 140 -2.77 0.12 48.19
CA LEU A 140 -3.62 1.22 47.72
C LEU A 140 -4.87 1.42 48.60
N SER A 141 -5.41 0.34 49.19
CA SER A 141 -6.56 0.42 50.11
C SER A 141 -6.30 1.30 51.34
N GLN A 142 -5.04 1.51 51.75
CA GLN A 142 -4.67 2.40 52.85
C GLN A 142 -4.92 3.88 52.54
N LEU A 143 -5.19 4.22 51.27
CA LEU A 143 -5.57 5.56 50.84
C LEU A 143 -7.08 5.83 50.96
N GLU A 144 -7.86 4.90 51.49
CA GLU A 144 -9.28 5.12 51.74
C GLU A 144 -9.52 6.35 52.63
N GLY A 145 -10.45 7.21 52.22
CA GLY A 145 -10.79 8.46 52.90
C GLY A 145 -9.76 9.59 52.72
N LYS A 146 -8.71 9.40 51.90
CA LYS A 146 -7.69 10.42 51.61
C LYS A 146 -8.04 11.31 50.42
N ARG A 147 -7.28 12.39 50.25
CA ARG A 147 -7.26 13.23 49.04
C ARG A 147 -6.17 12.73 48.11
N ILE A 148 -6.58 12.17 46.97
CA ILE A 148 -5.68 11.49 46.03
C ILE A 148 -5.74 12.22 44.70
N ALA A 149 -4.61 12.77 44.23
CA ALA A 149 -4.51 13.21 42.85
C ALA A 149 -4.34 11.99 41.94
N ILE A 150 -5.25 11.83 40.98
CA ILE A 150 -5.34 10.62 40.14
C ILE A 150 -5.03 10.89 38.67
N GLY A 151 -4.54 12.07 38.32
CA GLY A 151 -4.35 12.49 36.94
C GLY A 151 -5.56 13.22 36.35
N ARG A 152 -5.26 14.03 35.35
CA ARG A 152 -6.22 14.86 34.60
C ARG A 152 -7.23 14.01 33.83
N GLU A 153 -8.37 14.60 33.52
CA GLU A 153 -9.40 13.96 32.69
C GLU A 153 -8.85 13.59 31.30
N GLY A 154 -9.25 12.44 30.77
CA GLY A 154 -8.76 11.91 29.48
C GLY A 154 -7.37 11.25 29.50
N SER A 155 -6.61 11.37 30.58
CA SER A 155 -5.25 10.79 30.66
C SER A 155 -5.25 9.28 30.92
N GLY A 156 -4.19 8.60 30.43
CA GLY A 156 -3.92 7.19 30.75
C GLY A 156 -3.65 6.96 32.25
N THR A 157 -3.02 7.93 32.92
CA THR A 157 -2.82 7.94 34.38
C THR A 157 -4.13 7.84 35.12
N ARG A 158 -5.14 8.63 34.73
CA ARG A 158 -6.48 8.62 35.37
C ARG A 158 -7.20 7.32 35.17
N THR A 159 -7.21 6.80 33.94
CA THR A 159 -7.83 5.51 33.65
C THR A 159 -7.20 4.38 34.47
N LEU A 160 -5.86 4.34 34.55
CA LEU A 160 -5.15 3.35 35.34
C LEU A 160 -5.44 3.52 36.84
N SER A 161 -5.33 4.74 37.36
CA SER A 161 -5.56 5.06 38.78
C SER A 161 -6.95 4.63 39.23
N LEU A 162 -7.99 4.97 38.45
CA LEU A 162 -9.36 4.58 38.75
C LEU A 162 -9.53 3.05 38.79
N LYS A 163 -8.95 2.31 37.83
CA LYS A 163 -9.03 0.84 37.80
C LYS A 163 -8.35 0.21 39.01
N LEU A 164 -7.15 0.66 39.37
CA LEU A 164 -6.39 0.10 40.48
C LEU A 164 -6.99 0.46 41.84
N LEU A 165 -7.50 1.69 42.01
CA LEU A 165 -8.23 2.11 43.22
C LEU A 165 -9.54 1.32 43.37
N ALA A 166 -10.31 1.14 42.30
CA ALA A 166 -11.54 0.35 42.32
C ALA A 166 -11.27 -1.12 42.69
N ALA A 167 -10.16 -1.71 42.22
CA ALA A 167 -9.74 -3.05 42.62
C ALA A 167 -9.39 -3.17 44.12
N ASN A 168 -9.17 -2.03 44.79
CA ASN A 168 -8.90 -1.93 46.22
C ASN A 168 -10.11 -1.40 47.02
N GLY A 169 -11.30 -1.36 46.41
CA GLY A 169 -12.53 -0.91 47.07
C GLY A 169 -12.68 0.61 47.16
N ILE A 170 -11.78 1.39 46.55
CA ILE A 170 -11.86 2.86 46.54
C ILE A 170 -12.58 3.31 45.28
N TYR A 171 -13.79 3.87 45.45
CA TYR A 171 -14.63 4.35 44.36
C TYR A 171 -14.84 5.87 44.42
N PRO A 172 -15.02 6.55 43.27
CA PRO A 172 -15.42 7.96 43.25
C PRO A 172 -16.70 8.19 44.05
N GLY A 173 -16.69 9.20 44.93
CA GLY A 173 -17.86 9.56 45.75
C GLY A 173 -18.07 8.71 47.02
N ALA A 174 -17.25 7.69 47.27
CA ALA A 174 -17.33 6.83 48.45
C ALA A 174 -16.45 7.33 49.62
N GLY A 175 -16.43 8.65 49.88
CA GLY A 175 -15.67 9.27 50.98
C GLY A 175 -14.20 9.60 50.70
N THR A 176 -13.57 8.93 49.72
CA THR A 176 -12.24 9.31 49.21
C THR A 176 -12.36 10.44 48.19
N GLN A 177 -11.57 11.50 48.34
CA GLN A 177 -11.57 12.63 47.40
C GLN A 177 -10.57 12.39 46.29
N LEU A 178 -11.05 12.30 45.05
CA LEU A 178 -10.22 12.06 43.87
C LEU A 178 -10.03 13.36 43.09
N LEU A 179 -8.82 13.92 43.14
CA LEU A 179 -8.47 15.20 42.51
C LEU A 179 -8.06 14.97 41.04
N PRO A 180 -8.59 15.76 40.09
CA PRO A 180 -8.27 15.62 38.66
C PRO A 180 -6.99 16.38 38.27
N THR A 181 -5.98 16.36 39.13
CA THR A 181 -4.70 17.05 38.93
C THR A 181 -3.58 16.08 38.61
N ASP A 182 -2.51 16.58 37.98
CA ASP A 182 -1.43 15.76 37.43
C ASP A 182 -0.08 16.52 37.47
N GLY A 183 1.02 15.81 37.25
CA GLY A 183 2.36 16.40 37.10
C GLY A 183 2.77 17.34 38.24
N LEU A 184 3.24 18.54 37.87
CA LEU A 184 3.74 19.54 38.83
C LEU A 184 2.65 20.10 39.73
N GLU A 185 1.41 20.22 39.24
CA GLU A 185 0.28 20.69 40.03
C GLU A 185 -0.05 19.70 41.15
N ALA A 186 -0.19 18.42 40.82
CA ALA A 186 -0.38 17.36 41.81
C ALA A 186 0.78 17.30 42.81
N ALA A 187 2.03 17.37 42.33
CA ALA A 187 3.21 17.41 43.19
C ALA A 187 3.18 18.60 44.17
N THR A 188 2.72 19.78 43.72
CA THR A 188 2.57 20.96 44.56
C THR A 188 1.50 20.73 45.63
N GLN A 189 0.35 20.16 45.27
CA GLN A 189 -0.71 19.81 46.21
C GLN A 189 -0.26 18.81 47.29
N LEU A 190 0.61 17.86 46.92
CA LEU A 190 1.20 16.94 47.89
C LEU A 190 2.09 17.68 48.89
N VAL A 191 2.91 18.62 48.42
CA VAL A 191 3.82 19.39 49.27
C VAL A 191 3.06 20.39 50.14
N SER A 192 2.00 21.02 49.63
CA SER A 192 1.21 22.05 50.32
C SER A 192 0.14 21.50 51.28
N ASN A 193 0.03 20.18 51.41
CA ASN A 193 -1.02 19.54 52.22
C ASN A 193 -2.45 19.71 51.68
N GLU A 194 -2.58 19.90 50.38
CA GLU A 194 -3.86 19.86 49.65
C GLU A 194 -4.20 18.45 49.17
N ALA A 195 -3.19 17.62 48.91
CA ALA A 195 -3.32 16.19 48.64
C ALA A 195 -2.54 15.36 49.67
N ASP A 196 -3.01 14.14 49.94
CA ASP A 196 -2.36 13.18 50.84
C ASP A 196 -1.54 12.14 50.06
N ALA A 197 -1.95 11.84 48.83
CA ALA A 197 -1.23 11.03 47.87
C ALA A 197 -1.43 11.54 46.44
N VAL A 198 -0.47 11.25 45.56
CA VAL A 198 -0.52 11.59 44.14
C VAL A 198 -0.04 10.41 43.31
N LEU A 199 -0.82 10.05 42.31
CA LEU A 199 -0.58 8.97 41.37
C LEU A 199 -0.10 9.58 40.07
N LEU A 200 1.19 9.40 39.79
CA LEU A 200 1.86 10.00 38.65
C LEU A 200 2.34 8.90 37.71
N SER A 201 2.30 9.14 36.41
CA SER A 201 2.77 8.19 35.40
C SER A 201 3.29 8.95 34.17
N GLY A 202 4.19 8.31 33.41
CA GLY A 202 4.79 8.90 32.21
C GLY A 202 5.41 10.27 32.48
N ASP A 203 4.88 11.30 31.82
CA ASP A 203 5.34 12.69 31.94
C ASP A 203 5.21 13.32 33.30
N SER A 204 4.27 12.82 34.08
CA SER A 204 4.05 13.30 35.42
C SER A 204 5.00 12.65 36.41
N ALA A 205 5.75 11.63 35.99
CA ALA A 205 6.71 10.88 36.81
C ALA A 205 8.14 10.99 36.26
N THR A 206 8.57 12.20 35.84
CA THR A 206 9.96 12.40 35.38
C THR A 206 10.98 12.15 36.49
N ARG A 207 12.20 11.75 36.12
CA ARG A 207 13.32 11.56 37.05
C ARG A 207 13.51 12.77 37.97
N ASP A 208 13.49 13.98 37.40
CA ASP A 208 13.69 15.22 38.15
C ASP A 208 12.56 15.49 39.14
N LEU A 209 11.30 15.25 38.75
CA LEU A 209 10.16 15.44 39.64
C LEU A 209 10.16 14.40 40.77
N MET A 210 10.43 13.13 40.45
CA MET A 210 10.56 12.07 41.47
C MET A 210 11.68 12.39 42.45
N LEU A 211 12.85 12.82 41.97
CA LEU A 211 13.97 13.21 42.83
C LEU A 211 13.64 14.43 43.70
N ARG A 212 12.92 15.42 43.17
CA ARG A 212 12.46 16.60 43.93
C ARG A 212 11.50 16.17 45.04
N LEU A 213 10.50 15.34 44.73
CA LEU A 213 9.52 14.84 45.71
C LEU A 213 10.18 14.00 46.81
N LEU A 214 11.07 13.07 46.46
CA LEU A 214 11.77 12.24 47.45
C LEU A 214 12.77 13.00 48.32
N ARG A 215 13.12 14.24 47.96
CA ARG A 215 13.91 15.15 48.80
C ARG A 215 13.06 15.97 49.76
N VAL A 216 11.73 16.01 49.58
CA VAL A 216 10.82 16.72 50.50
C VAL A 216 10.68 15.90 51.79
N PRO A 217 10.97 16.49 52.98
CA PRO A 217 10.79 15.78 54.24
C PRO A 217 9.35 15.29 54.42
N GLY A 218 9.20 14.02 54.76
CA GLY A 218 7.88 13.41 55.01
C GLY A 218 7.13 12.96 53.75
N VAL A 219 7.70 13.11 52.55
CA VAL A 219 7.18 12.49 51.32
C VAL A 219 7.92 11.18 51.08
N SER A 220 7.16 10.13 50.77
CA SER A 220 7.66 8.80 50.45
C SER A 220 7.04 8.29 49.14
N VAL A 221 7.67 7.30 48.52
CA VAL A 221 7.11 6.54 47.40
C VAL A 221 6.58 5.19 47.90
N MET A 222 5.41 4.78 47.42
CA MET A 222 4.82 3.49 47.76
C MET A 222 5.56 2.36 47.03
N ASN A 223 5.77 1.26 47.74
CA ASN A 223 6.27 0.02 47.15
C ASN A 223 5.09 -0.92 46.91
N PHE A 224 4.81 -1.28 45.66
CA PHE A 224 3.74 -2.24 45.31
C PHE A 224 4.19 -3.67 45.64
N THR A 225 4.05 -4.08 46.90
CA THR A 225 4.43 -5.43 47.35
C THR A 225 3.69 -6.54 46.59
N GLU A 226 2.49 -6.24 46.12
CA GLU A 226 1.58 -7.09 45.36
C GLU A 226 1.63 -6.83 43.84
N ALA A 227 2.67 -6.19 43.31
CA ALA A 227 2.80 -5.88 41.88
C ALA A 227 2.54 -7.11 40.98
N ARG A 228 3.06 -8.29 41.36
CA ARG A 228 2.83 -9.55 40.63
C ARG A 228 1.38 -10.07 40.69
N ALA A 229 0.60 -9.67 41.68
CA ALA A 229 -0.84 -9.97 41.69
C ALA A 229 -1.56 -9.08 40.69
N TYR A 230 -1.19 -7.80 40.62
CA TYR A 230 -1.73 -6.88 39.61
C TYR A 230 -1.46 -7.35 38.18
N THR A 231 -0.26 -7.85 37.86
CA THR A 231 0.05 -8.34 36.50
C THR A 231 -0.80 -9.56 36.10
N ARG A 232 -1.30 -10.34 37.07
CA ARG A 232 -2.22 -11.47 36.82
C ARG A 232 -3.67 -11.04 36.64
N LEU A 233 -4.09 -10.00 37.36
CA LEU A 233 -5.46 -9.46 37.29
C LEU A 233 -5.63 -8.50 36.09
N PHE A 234 -4.55 -7.82 35.71
CA PHE A 234 -4.49 -6.86 34.62
C PHE A 234 -3.35 -7.26 33.69
N PRO A 235 -3.61 -8.11 32.68
CA PRO A 235 -2.57 -8.67 31.81
C PRO A 235 -1.78 -7.66 30.97
N TYR A 236 -2.22 -6.40 30.94
CA TYR A 236 -1.52 -5.28 30.30
C TYR A 236 -0.50 -4.60 31.23
N LEU A 237 -0.33 -5.07 32.47
CA LEU A 237 0.63 -4.54 33.44
C LEU A 237 1.85 -5.46 33.60
N ASP A 238 3.00 -4.83 33.74
CA ASP A 238 4.28 -5.41 34.15
C ASP A 238 4.68 -4.95 35.55
N ASP A 239 5.51 -5.77 36.21
CA ASP A 239 6.20 -5.46 37.46
C ASP A 239 7.56 -4.83 37.12
N ILE A 240 7.75 -3.57 37.53
CA ILE A 240 8.97 -2.81 37.27
C ILE A 240 9.68 -2.56 38.59
N GLU A 241 10.94 -2.96 38.65
CA GLU A 241 11.81 -2.76 39.81
C GLU A 241 12.66 -1.51 39.59
N LEU A 242 12.51 -0.52 40.47
CA LEU A 242 13.45 0.61 40.56
C LEU A 242 14.55 0.26 41.56
N PRO A 243 15.79 0.00 41.11
CA PRO A 243 16.85 -0.41 42.02
C PRO A 243 17.31 0.74 42.92
N PRO A 244 17.93 0.43 44.08
CA PRO A 244 18.46 1.44 44.98
C PRO A 244 19.44 2.38 44.28
N GLY A 245 19.32 3.68 44.55
CA GLY A 245 20.22 4.71 44.01
C GLY A 245 19.99 5.09 42.55
N ILE A 246 19.00 4.51 41.86
CA ILE A 246 18.81 4.78 40.42
C ILE A 246 18.51 6.26 40.12
N LEU A 247 17.90 7.00 41.04
CA LEU A 247 17.61 8.43 40.90
C LEU A 247 18.78 9.32 41.37
N ASP A 248 19.53 8.88 42.39
CA ASP A 248 20.73 9.55 42.90
C ASP A 248 21.63 8.53 43.60
N LEU A 249 22.73 8.12 42.95
CA LEU A 249 23.65 7.12 43.47
C LEU A 249 24.40 7.61 44.72
N GLY A 250 24.74 8.90 44.77
CA GLY A 250 25.50 9.47 45.88
C GLY A 250 24.70 9.54 47.17
N ARG A 251 23.37 9.70 47.06
CA ARG A 251 22.45 9.71 48.21
C ARG A 251 21.67 8.40 48.36
N LEU A 252 21.91 7.43 47.49
CA LEU A 252 21.16 6.18 47.40
C LEU A 252 19.64 6.42 47.38
N ILE A 253 19.14 7.17 46.39
CA ILE A 253 17.71 7.42 46.21
C ILE A 253 17.19 6.62 45.00
N PRO A 254 16.13 5.79 45.16
CA PRO A 254 15.53 5.37 46.43
C PRO A 254 16.51 4.51 47.26
N PRO A 255 16.31 4.40 48.60
CA PRO A 255 17.22 3.63 49.47
C PRO A 255 17.09 2.11 49.32
N GLU A 256 15.94 1.66 48.84
CA GLU A 256 15.58 0.26 48.66
C GLU A 256 14.94 0.06 47.28
N THR A 257 14.82 -1.18 46.83
CA THR A 257 14.10 -1.51 45.60
C THR A 257 12.64 -1.15 45.74
N VAL A 258 12.11 -0.36 44.81
CA VAL A 258 10.68 0.00 44.75
C VAL A 258 10.04 -0.75 43.60
N HIS A 259 9.06 -1.60 43.91
CA HIS A 259 8.22 -2.26 42.90
C HIS A 259 7.12 -1.29 42.45
N LEU A 260 6.95 -1.20 41.14
CA LEU A 260 5.94 -0.39 40.48
C LEU A 260 5.13 -1.28 39.54
N VAL A 261 3.87 -0.91 39.33
CA VAL A 261 3.04 -1.50 38.27
C VAL A 261 3.05 -0.60 37.05
N SER A 262 3.31 -1.17 35.88
CA SER A 262 3.47 -0.40 34.64
C SER A 262 2.69 -0.98 33.48
N PRO A 263 1.78 -0.22 32.85
CA PRO A 263 1.42 -0.52 31.48
C PRO A 263 2.59 -0.24 30.54
N MET A 264 2.47 -0.73 29.30
CA MET A 264 3.31 -0.30 28.19
C MET A 264 2.64 0.80 27.38
N LEU A 265 3.47 1.64 26.76
CA LEU A 265 3.06 2.50 25.67
C LEU A 265 3.16 1.72 24.36
N GLU A 266 2.09 1.68 23.59
CA GLU A 266 2.04 1.03 22.30
C GLU A 266 1.94 2.05 21.16
N LEU A 267 2.65 1.77 20.07
CA LEU A 267 2.50 2.50 18.81
C LEU A 267 1.36 1.86 18.01
N VAL A 268 0.16 2.41 18.14
CA VAL A 268 -1.07 1.85 17.56
C VAL A 268 -1.37 2.55 16.24
N ALA A 269 -1.75 1.78 15.22
CA ALA A 269 -2.10 2.25 13.90
C ALA A 269 -3.42 1.65 13.41
N ARG A 270 -4.00 2.28 12.39
CA ARG A 270 -5.10 1.66 11.63
C ARG A 270 -4.57 0.48 10.80
N PRO A 271 -5.38 -0.56 10.56
CA PRO A 271 -4.99 -1.68 9.69
C PRO A 271 -4.68 -1.24 8.25
N SER A 272 -5.21 -0.09 7.81
CA SER A 272 -4.98 0.49 6.49
C SER A 272 -3.66 1.25 6.36
N LEU A 273 -2.81 1.27 7.39
CA LEU A 273 -1.49 1.92 7.32
C LEU A 273 -0.62 1.19 6.28
N HIS A 274 -0.03 1.96 5.36
CA HIS A 274 0.79 1.39 4.30
C HIS A 274 2.04 0.67 4.86
N PRO A 275 2.38 -0.55 4.39
CA PRO A 275 3.51 -1.36 4.88
C PRO A 275 4.86 -0.62 4.99
N ALA A 276 5.23 0.12 3.94
CA ALA A 276 6.45 0.92 3.92
C ALA A 276 6.54 1.98 5.03
N LEU A 277 5.41 2.50 5.51
CA LEU A 277 5.38 3.43 6.64
C LEU A 277 5.53 2.70 7.97
N SER A 278 5.01 1.48 8.09
CA SER A 278 5.20 0.63 9.27
C SER A 278 6.69 0.41 9.56
N ASP A 279 7.48 0.02 8.55
CA ASP A 279 8.92 -0.20 8.69
C ASP A 279 9.66 1.08 9.16
N LEU A 280 9.30 2.23 8.58
CA LEU A 280 9.90 3.53 8.94
C LEU A 280 9.53 3.98 10.37
N LEU A 281 8.30 3.68 10.80
CA LEU A 281 7.82 4.00 12.14
C LEU A 281 8.50 3.13 13.20
N ILE A 282 8.69 1.84 12.91
CA ILE A 282 9.44 0.94 13.81
C ILE A 282 10.91 1.37 13.90
N GLU A 283 11.51 1.80 12.79
CA GLU A 283 12.87 2.36 12.80
C GLU A 283 12.96 3.66 13.63
N ALA A 284 11.99 4.57 13.47
CA ALA A 284 11.91 5.77 14.31
C ALA A 284 11.73 5.40 15.79
N ALA A 285 10.93 4.39 16.08
CA ALA A 285 10.77 3.88 17.43
C ALA A 285 12.07 3.27 17.99
N GLN A 286 12.85 2.56 17.17
CA GLN A 286 14.17 2.03 17.56
C GLN A 286 15.16 3.14 17.88
N GLU A 287 15.20 4.21 17.08
CA GLU A 287 16.10 5.35 17.32
C GLU A 287 15.73 6.11 18.60
N VAL A 288 14.43 6.29 18.87
CA VAL A 288 13.96 7.05 20.05
C VAL A 288 14.00 6.21 21.33
N HIS A 289 13.59 4.95 21.28
CA HIS A 289 13.35 4.12 22.46
C HIS A 289 14.40 3.03 22.69
N GLY A 290 15.31 2.82 21.73
CA GLY A 290 16.33 1.77 21.81
C GLY A 290 17.50 2.09 22.75
N THR A 291 17.59 3.32 23.27
CA THR A 291 18.62 3.71 24.24
C THR A 291 18.23 3.30 25.67
N ALA A 292 19.23 3.15 26.55
CA ALA A 292 18.98 2.87 27.95
C ALA A 292 18.29 4.07 28.64
N SER A 293 17.35 3.78 29.54
CA SER A 293 16.64 4.79 30.33
C SER A 293 16.59 4.40 31.81
N LEU A 294 15.90 5.21 32.61
CA LEU A 294 15.62 4.92 34.01
C LEU A 294 14.91 3.57 34.23
N LEU A 295 14.11 3.13 33.25
CA LEU A 295 13.18 2.01 33.39
C LEU A 295 13.58 0.77 32.59
N GLN A 296 14.52 0.92 31.64
CA GLN A 296 14.85 -0.13 30.68
C GLN A 296 16.31 -0.11 30.26
N PRO A 297 16.95 -1.28 30.04
CA PRO A 297 18.24 -1.36 29.37
C PRO A 297 18.13 -1.01 27.89
N ALA A 298 19.28 -0.71 27.28
CA ALA A 298 19.37 -0.48 25.84
C ALA A 298 18.93 -1.71 25.04
N GLY A 299 18.26 -1.48 23.91
CA GLY A 299 17.79 -2.53 22.99
C GLY A 299 16.54 -3.28 23.45
N GLN A 300 15.90 -2.92 24.56
CA GLN A 300 14.66 -3.57 25.00
C GLN A 300 13.43 -3.17 24.17
N PHE A 301 13.42 -1.95 23.63
CA PHE A 301 12.32 -1.39 22.85
C PHE A 301 12.79 -0.85 21.49
N PRO A 302 11.89 -0.77 20.50
CA PRO A 302 10.52 -1.30 20.50
C PRO A 302 10.49 -2.84 20.47
N ARG A 303 9.38 -3.43 20.91
CA ARG A 303 9.23 -4.90 20.96
C ARG A 303 7.85 -5.38 20.51
N ALA A 304 7.84 -6.55 19.87
CA ALA A 304 6.67 -7.20 19.30
C ALA A 304 5.84 -7.97 20.33
N VAL A 305 5.36 -7.32 21.39
CA VAL A 305 4.53 -7.99 22.40
C VAL A 305 3.09 -7.49 22.31
N ALA A 306 2.18 -8.39 21.92
CA ALA A 306 0.75 -8.15 21.95
C ALA A 306 0.23 -8.28 23.39
N HIS A 307 -0.21 -7.17 23.99
CA HIS A 307 -0.97 -7.21 25.24
C HIS A 307 -2.46 -7.06 24.94
N GLU A 308 -2.84 -5.92 24.35
CA GLU A 308 -4.24 -5.62 24.05
C GLU A 308 -4.51 -5.61 22.54
N PHE A 309 -3.61 -4.98 21.78
CA PHE A 309 -3.75 -4.85 20.34
C PHE A 309 -3.00 -5.99 19.61
N PRO A 310 -3.58 -6.56 18.54
CA PRO A 310 -2.87 -7.52 17.71
C PRO A 310 -1.68 -6.82 17.02
N ILE A 311 -0.52 -7.48 16.97
CA ILE A 311 0.64 -6.96 16.21
C ILE A 311 0.29 -6.98 14.72
N SER A 312 0.59 -5.88 14.01
CA SER A 312 0.45 -5.82 12.55
C SER A 312 1.27 -6.92 11.86
N GLU A 313 0.79 -7.44 10.73
CA GLU A 313 1.55 -8.41 9.92
C GLU A 313 2.89 -7.80 9.46
N ASP A 314 2.91 -6.51 9.14
CA ASP A 314 4.11 -5.77 8.75
C ASP A 314 5.12 -5.67 9.89
N ALA A 315 4.64 -5.34 11.10
CA ALA A 315 5.47 -5.30 12.28
C ALA A 315 6.03 -6.69 12.61
N SER A 316 5.17 -7.72 12.56
CA SER A 316 5.56 -9.12 12.77
C SER A 316 6.65 -9.57 11.79
N ARG A 317 6.55 -9.16 10.51
CA ARG A 317 7.60 -9.36 9.51
C ARG A 317 8.88 -8.64 9.92
N TYR A 318 8.80 -7.35 10.22
CA TYR A 318 9.96 -6.53 10.57
C TYR A 318 10.75 -7.12 11.74
N TYR A 319 10.10 -7.50 12.84
CA TYR A 319 10.80 -8.07 14.00
C TYR A 319 11.42 -9.45 13.75
N ARG A 320 10.90 -10.24 12.79
CA ARG A 320 11.45 -11.56 12.43
C ARG A 320 12.61 -11.48 11.44
N SER A 321 12.49 -10.66 10.40
CA SER A 321 13.42 -10.65 9.27
C SER A 321 14.19 -9.33 9.09
N GLY A 322 13.84 -8.29 9.86
CA GLY A 322 14.29 -6.92 9.62
C GLY A 322 13.62 -6.32 8.37
N LYS A 323 14.24 -5.24 7.85
CA LYS A 323 13.82 -4.59 6.60
C LYS A 323 13.79 -5.58 5.43
N SER A 324 12.79 -5.46 4.56
CA SER A 324 12.76 -6.20 3.29
C SER A 324 14.03 -5.94 2.46
N PHE A 325 14.47 -6.93 1.67
CA PHE A 325 15.75 -6.92 0.94
C PHE A 325 16.02 -5.60 0.20
N LEU A 326 14.99 -5.05 -0.47
CA LEU A 326 15.06 -3.80 -1.22
C LEU A 326 15.36 -2.59 -0.31
N TYR A 327 14.72 -2.52 0.86
CA TYR A 327 14.89 -1.43 1.84
C TYR A 327 16.16 -1.55 2.68
N ARG A 328 16.85 -2.70 2.65
CA ARG A 328 18.13 -2.91 3.33
C ARG A 328 19.31 -2.32 2.57
N THR A 329 19.26 -2.35 1.23
CA THR A 329 20.40 -1.94 0.37
C THR A 329 20.17 -0.65 -0.40
N LEU A 330 18.92 -0.18 -0.51
CA LEU A 330 18.59 1.02 -1.29
C LEU A 330 17.99 2.11 -0.39
N PRO A 331 18.26 3.40 -0.64
CA PRO A 331 17.53 4.51 -0.02
C PRO A 331 16.02 4.34 -0.22
N PHE A 332 15.19 4.77 0.74
CA PHE A 332 13.74 4.56 0.73
C PHE A 332 13.07 4.92 -0.61
N TRP A 333 13.45 6.04 -1.22
CA TRP A 333 12.91 6.46 -2.52
C TRP A 333 13.22 5.47 -3.64
N LEU A 334 14.43 4.89 -3.65
CA LEU A 334 14.89 3.96 -4.66
C LEU A 334 14.30 2.56 -4.43
N ALA A 335 14.15 2.13 -3.17
CA ALA A 335 13.44 0.90 -2.82
C ALA A 335 11.97 0.97 -3.27
N ASN A 336 11.30 2.09 -3.00
CA ASN A 336 9.91 2.33 -3.41
C ASN A 336 9.77 2.41 -4.95
N VAL A 337 10.74 3.02 -5.66
CA VAL A 337 10.75 3.02 -7.13
C VAL A 337 11.03 1.62 -7.69
N ALA A 338 11.97 0.88 -7.11
CA ALA A 338 12.34 -0.45 -7.56
C ALA A 338 11.21 -1.47 -7.37
N ASP A 339 10.52 -1.44 -6.22
CA ASP A 339 9.39 -2.31 -5.94
C ASP A 339 8.25 -2.06 -6.95
N ARG A 340 7.94 -0.79 -7.21
CA ARG A 340 6.99 -0.39 -8.25
C ARG A 340 7.43 -0.77 -9.66
N ALA A 341 8.69 -0.55 -9.99
CA ALA A 341 9.23 -0.88 -11.29
C ALA A 341 9.16 -2.38 -11.51
N LEU A 342 9.47 -3.20 -10.50
CA LEU A 342 9.43 -4.65 -10.62
C LEU A 342 7.99 -5.15 -10.79
N VAL A 343 7.04 -4.60 -10.03
CA VAL A 343 5.62 -4.95 -10.16
C VAL A 343 5.03 -4.50 -11.51
N LEU A 344 5.51 -3.40 -12.11
CA LEU A 344 5.08 -2.97 -13.44
C LEU A 344 5.81 -3.74 -14.56
N LEU A 345 7.12 -3.93 -14.44
CA LEU A 345 7.98 -4.53 -15.46
C LEU A 345 7.71 -6.03 -15.59
N LEU A 346 7.36 -6.73 -14.51
CA LEU A 346 7.13 -8.17 -14.56
C LEU A 346 5.91 -8.55 -15.43
N PRO A 347 4.70 -7.99 -15.21
CA PRO A 347 3.55 -8.18 -16.12
C PRO A 347 3.85 -7.71 -17.55
N VAL A 348 4.50 -6.55 -17.70
CA VAL A 348 4.87 -6.02 -19.03
C VAL A 348 5.78 -7.01 -19.77
N ALA A 349 6.81 -7.54 -19.10
CA ALA A 349 7.71 -8.53 -19.67
C ALA A 349 6.96 -9.82 -20.06
N VAL A 350 6.05 -10.29 -19.19
CA VAL A 350 5.20 -11.46 -19.47
C VAL A 350 4.29 -11.24 -20.69
N LEU A 351 3.82 -10.01 -20.93
CA LEU A 351 2.98 -9.67 -22.09
C LEU A 351 3.79 -9.39 -23.37
N ILE A 352 5.00 -8.84 -23.24
CA ILE A 352 5.88 -8.56 -24.38
C ILE A 352 6.29 -9.87 -25.06
N LEU A 353 6.59 -10.93 -24.29
CA LEU A 353 7.00 -12.22 -24.85
C LEU A 353 6.01 -12.82 -25.88
N PRO A 354 4.70 -12.98 -25.58
CA PRO A 354 3.73 -13.42 -26.57
C PRO A 354 3.48 -12.36 -27.66
N ALA A 355 3.50 -11.06 -27.32
CA ALA A 355 3.34 -10.00 -28.31
C ALA A 355 4.41 -10.04 -29.41
N LEU A 356 5.67 -10.30 -29.05
CA LEU A 356 6.78 -10.48 -29.99
C LEU A 356 6.54 -11.66 -30.96
N ARG A 357 5.77 -12.67 -30.57
CA ARG A 357 5.36 -13.78 -31.45
C ARG A 357 4.13 -13.45 -32.30
N ILE A 358 3.16 -12.74 -31.72
CA ILE A 358 1.87 -12.44 -32.35
C ILE A 358 2.01 -11.35 -33.43
N VAL A 359 2.83 -10.33 -33.22
CA VAL A 359 3.00 -9.21 -34.17
C VAL A 359 3.47 -9.68 -35.56
N PRO A 360 4.52 -10.53 -35.69
CA PRO A 360 4.92 -11.07 -36.99
C PRO A 360 3.82 -11.92 -37.64
N TRP A 361 3.04 -12.67 -36.85
CA TRP A 361 1.94 -13.49 -37.35
C TRP A 361 0.79 -12.63 -37.88
N LEU A 362 0.35 -11.62 -37.12
CA LEU A 362 -0.68 -10.66 -37.54
C LEU A 362 -0.26 -9.86 -38.78
N TYR A 363 1.02 -9.47 -38.84
CA TYR A 363 1.56 -8.74 -40.00
C TYR A 363 1.45 -9.59 -41.27
N ARG A 364 1.92 -10.84 -41.23
CA ARG A 364 1.78 -11.79 -42.36
C ARG A 364 0.32 -12.02 -42.73
N TRP A 365 -0.56 -12.21 -41.73
CA TRP A 365 -1.99 -12.42 -41.96
C TRP A 365 -2.63 -11.22 -42.67
N ARG A 366 -2.34 -9.99 -42.24
CA ARG A 366 -2.88 -8.75 -42.84
C ARG A 366 -2.41 -8.56 -44.27
N VAL A 367 -1.11 -8.76 -44.51
CA VAL A 367 -0.51 -8.68 -45.85
C VAL A 367 -1.14 -9.73 -46.78
N ARG A 368 -1.28 -10.98 -46.31
CA ARG A 368 -1.91 -12.07 -47.10
C ARG A 368 -3.41 -11.84 -47.32
N SER A 369 -4.11 -11.27 -46.35
CA SER A 369 -5.55 -10.96 -46.48
C SER A 369 -5.83 -9.97 -47.60
N ARG A 370 -4.93 -9.00 -47.86
CA ARG A 370 -5.06 -8.12 -49.03
C ARG A 370 -5.03 -8.91 -50.33
N ILE A 371 -4.09 -9.84 -50.47
CA ILE A 371 -3.95 -10.70 -51.67
C ILE A 371 -5.20 -11.55 -51.88
N TYR A 372 -5.75 -12.13 -50.80
CA TYR A 372 -6.95 -12.96 -50.89
C TYR A 372 -8.19 -12.21 -51.39
N ARG A 373 -8.29 -10.90 -51.15
CA ARG A 373 -9.39 -10.09 -51.69
C ARG A 373 -9.34 -9.99 -53.21
N TYR A 374 -8.14 -9.82 -53.78
CA TYR A 374 -7.94 -9.82 -55.24
C TYR A 374 -8.13 -11.21 -55.84
N TYR A 375 -7.72 -12.28 -55.15
CA TYR A 375 -8.08 -13.65 -55.55
C TYR A 375 -9.60 -13.86 -55.60
N GLY A 376 -10.34 -13.35 -54.60
CA GLY A 376 -11.80 -13.40 -54.59
C GLY A 376 -12.42 -12.68 -55.78
N ALA A 377 -11.89 -11.50 -56.13
CA ALA A 377 -12.31 -10.75 -57.32
C ALA A 377 -12.00 -11.51 -58.62
N LEU A 378 -10.82 -12.13 -58.72
CA LEU A 378 -10.44 -12.94 -59.89
C LEU A 378 -11.34 -14.16 -60.05
N ILE A 379 -11.66 -14.87 -58.96
CA ILE A 379 -12.59 -16.01 -58.97
C ILE A 379 -13.99 -15.56 -59.41
N ALA A 380 -14.43 -14.35 -59.03
CA ALA A 380 -15.71 -13.81 -59.49
C ALA A 380 -15.72 -13.59 -61.01
N VAL A 381 -14.63 -13.05 -61.57
CA VAL A 381 -14.44 -12.89 -63.02
C VAL A 381 -14.36 -14.24 -63.74
N GLU A 382 -13.65 -15.22 -63.18
CA GLU A 382 -13.57 -16.58 -63.74
C GLU A 382 -14.93 -17.29 -63.74
N ARG A 383 -15.72 -17.13 -62.66
CA ARG A 383 -17.07 -17.72 -62.58
C ARG A 383 -18.04 -17.04 -63.55
N GLY A 384 -17.87 -15.73 -63.78
CA GLY A 384 -18.55 -15.01 -64.85
C GLY A 384 -18.14 -15.52 -66.23
N ALA A 385 -16.84 -15.77 -66.43
CA ALA A 385 -16.29 -16.29 -67.67
C ALA A 385 -16.81 -17.69 -68.04
N MET A 386 -17.09 -18.53 -67.03
CA MET A 386 -17.67 -19.87 -67.25
C MET A 386 -19.16 -19.87 -67.62
N LYS A 387 -19.88 -18.75 -67.39
CA LYS A 387 -21.32 -18.61 -67.70
C LYS A 387 -21.59 -17.91 -69.04
N LEU A 388 -20.54 -17.49 -69.75
CA LEU A 388 -20.63 -16.64 -70.93
C LEU A 388 -21.32 -17.31 -72.13
N VAL A 389 -22.25 -16.57 -72.75
CA VAL A 389 -22.86 -16.89 -74.06
C VAL A 389 -22.77 -15.69 -75.03
N ASP A 390 -22.49 -14.46 -74.56
CA ASP A 390 -22.50 -13.22 -75.37
C ASP A 390 -21.14 -12.47 -75.40
N GLU A 391 -20.83 -11.82 -76.52
CA GLU A 391 -19.54 -11.16 -76.80
C GLU A 391 -19.40 -9.81 -76.06
N ASN A 392 -20.52 -9.14 -75.74
CA ASN A 392 -20.53 -7.89 -74.96
C ASN A 392 -20.23 -8.13 -73.47
N GLU A 393 -20.75 -9.21 -72.88
CA GLU A 393 -20.41 -9.60 -71.51
C GLU A 393 -18.92 -9.96 -71.37
N ARG A 394 -18.35 -10.60 -72.40
CA ARG A 394 -16.92 -10.92 -72.43
C ARG A 394 -16.02 -9.68 -72.44
N ARG A 395 -16.38 -8.65 -73.21
CA ARG A 395 -15.64 -7.38 -73.21
C ARG A 395 -15.68 -6.70 -71.84
N THR A 396 -16.82 -6.78 -71.16
CA THR A 396 -17.00 -6.22 -69.81
C THR A 396 -16.08 -6.91 -68.80
N LEU A 397 -16.00 -8.25 -68.85
CA LEU A 397 -15.11 -9.02 -67.97
C LEU A 397 -13.61 -8.78 -68.25
N LEU A 398 -13.23 -8.51 -69.50
CA LEU A 398 -11.85 -8.14 -69.84
C LEU A 398 -11.46 -6.77 -69.24
N VAL A 399 -12.35 -5.78 -69.31
CA VAL A 399 -12.12 -4.47 -68.67
C VAL A 399 -12.03 -4.60 -67.14
N GLU A 400 -12.85 -5.47 -66.53
CA GLU A 400 -12.78 -5.77 -65.10
C GLU A 400 -11.46 -6.46 -64.72
N LEU A 401 -10.97 -7.36 -65.57
CA LEU A 401 -9.67 -8.03 -65.38
C LEU A 401 -8.50 -7.05 -65.51
N ASP A 402 -8.54 -6.12 -66.47
CA ASP A 402 -7.53 -5.07 -66.66
C ASP A 402 -7.48 -4.13 -65.44
N TYR A 403 -8.64 -3.78 -64.89
CA TYR A 403 -8.73 -2.98 -63.67
C TYR A 403 -8.13 -3.69 -62.45
N ILE A 404 -8.35 -5.01 -62.32
CA ILE A 404 -7.74 -5.82 -61.26
C ILE A 404 -6.22 -5.85 -61.41
N GLU A 405 -5.70 -6.03 -62.63
CA GLU A 405 -4.25 -6.05 -62.90
C GLU A 405 -3.59 -4.68 -62.63
N GLU A 406 -4.22 -3.58 -63.06
CA GLU A 406 -3.72 -2.23 -62.82
C GLU A 406 -3.69 -1.89 -61.32
N SER A 407 -4.74 -2.28 -60.59
CA SER A 407 -4.82 -2.14 -59.14
C SER A 407 -3.74 -2.95 -58.42
N LEU A 408 -3.39 -4.14 -58.91
CA LEU A 408 -2.29 -4.95 -58.36
C LEU A 408 -0.92 -4.34 -58.61
N ASN A 409 -0.72 -3.65 -59.73
CA ASN A 409 0.57 -3.04 -60.10
C ASN A 409 0.92 -1.81 -59.25
N THR A 410 -0.07 -1.15 -58.67
CA THR A 410 0.16 0.01 -57.78
C THR A 410 0.48 -0.40 -56.33
N LEU A 411 0.40 -1.69 -56.01
CA LEU A 411 0.52 -2.22 -54.65
C LEU A 411 2.00 -2.40 -54.27
N LYS A 412 2.54 -1.50 -53.43
CA LYS A 412 3.92 -1.60 -52.90
C LYS A 412 3.99 -2.68 -51.83
N MET A 413 4.66 -3.80 -52.14
CA MET A 413 4.76 -4.97 -51.25
C MET A 413 6.18 -5.19 -50.72
N PRO A 414 6.33 -5.68 -49.47
CA PRO A 414 7.62 -6.16 -48.97
C PRO A 414 8.11 -7.38 -49.75
N LEU A 415 9.42 -7.44 -50.02
CA LEU A 415 10.07 -8.51 -50.81
C LEU A 415 9.70 -9.93 -50.38
N ALA A 416 9.51 -10.17 -49.07
CA ALA A 416 9.19 -11.48 -48.52
C ALA A 416 7.82 -12.05 -48.93
N HIS A 417 6.95 -11.27 -49.58
CA HIS A 417 5.59 -11.71 -49.98
C HIS A 417 5.33 -11.55 -51.49
N VAL A 418 6.39 -11.33 -52.27
CA VAL A 418 6.33 -11.07 -53.70
C VAL A 418 5.93 -12.33 -54.49
N ASP A 419 6.26 -13.53 -54.01
CA ASP A 419 5.89 -14.80 -54.66
C ASP A 419 4.37 -14.94 -54.83
N ALA A 420 3.59 -14.59 -53.81
CA ALA A 420 2.14 -14.66 -53.85
C ALA A 420 1.52 -13.67 -54.87
N LEU A 421 2.20 -12.55 -55.14
CA LEU A 421 1.81 -11.59 -56.16
C LEU A 421 2.11 -12.14 -57.57
N TYR A 422 3.26 -12.77 -57.77
CA TYR A 422 3.61 -13.39 -59.05
C TYR A 422 2.67 -14.54 -59.41
N VAL A 423 2.32 -15.41 -58.46
CA VAL A 423 1.34 -16.49 -58.69
C VAL A 423 -0.04 -15.91 -59.04
N LEU A 424 -0.47 -14.81 -58.42
CA LEU A 424 -1.73 -14.16 -58.78
C LEU A 424 -1.69 -13.58 -60.20
N ARG A 425 -0.56 -13.01 -60.63
CA ARG A 425 -0.36 -12.53 -62.00
C ARG A 425 -0.42 -13.67 -63.02
N GLU A 426 0.16 -14.81 -62.69
CA GLU A 426 0.09 -16.01 -63.53
C GLU A 426 -1.36 -16.47 -63.71
N HIS A 427 -2.15 -16.51 -62.64
CA HIS A 427 -3.58 -16.83 -62.71
C HIS A 427 -4.40 -15.80 -63.50
N ILE A 428 -4.10 -14.50 -63.38
CA ILE A 428 -4.71 -13.46 -64.23
C ILE A 428 -4.40 -13.71 -65.70
N GLY A 429 -3.14 -14.03 -66.02
CA GLY A 429 -2.70 -14.40 -67.36
C GLY A 429 -3.45 -15.61 -67.91
N PHE A 430 -3.66 -16.64 -67.08
CA PHE A 430 -4.43 -17.83 -67.44
C PHE A 430 -5.90 -17.52 -67.75
N VAL A 431 -6.58 -16.74 -66.90
CA VAL A 431 -7.97 -16.33 -67.13
C VAL A 431 -8.10 -15.44 -68.37
N ARG A 432 -7.15 -14.53 -68.60
CA ARG A 432 -7.07 -13.70 -69.82
C ARG A 432 -6.91 -14.57 -71.06
N ALA A 433 -5.99 -15.53 -71.03
CA ALA A 433 -5.75 -16.45 -72.14
C ALA A 433 -7.05 -17.20 -72.49
N ARG A 434 -7.75 -17.76 -71.50
CA ARG A 434 -9.02 -18.48 -71.69
C ARG A 434 -10.14 -17.60 -72.25
N LEU A 435 -10.29 -16.38 -71.75
CA LEU A 435 -11.25 -15.39 -72.27
C LEU A 435 -10.92 -14.98 -73.73
N SER A 436 -9.63 -14.91 -74.07
CA SER A 436 -9.17 -14.59 -75.43
C SER A 436 -9.27 -15.77 -76.40
N GLU A 437 -9.15 -17.01 -75.93
CA GLU A 437 -9.18 -18.22 -76.75
C GLU A 437 -10.60 -18.58 -77.20
N GLY A 438 -11.62 -18.24 -76.40
CA GLY A 438 -13.03 -18.26 -76.83
C GLY A 438 -13.29 -17.43 -78.10
N ARG A 439 -12.46 -16.40 -78.38
CA ARG A 439 -12.52 -15.58 -79.60
C ARG A 439 -12.11 -16.36 -80.84
N ARG A 440 -11.16 -17.30 -80.70
CA ARG A 440 -10.67 -18.11 -81.82
C ARG A 440 -11.69 -19.16 -82.23
N ARG A 441 -12.39 -19.78 -81.27
CA ARG A 441 -13.44 -20.79 -81.56
C ARG A 441 -14.71 -20.20 -82.16
N ALA A 442 -15.12 -18.99 -81.76
CA ALA A 442 -16.27 -18.32 -82.38
C ALA A 442 -15.96 -17.78 -83.80
N GLY A 443 -14.68 -17.63 -84.17
CA GLY A 443 -14.24 -17.12 -85.48
C GLY A 443 -13.95 -18.18 -86.54
N THR A 444 -14.04 -19.48 -86.21
CA THR A 444 -13.78 -20.59 -87.15
C THR A 444 -15.00 -21.50 -87.27
N ALA A 445 -16.00 -21.06 -88.03
CA ALA A 445 -16.94 -21.96 -88.71
C ALA A 445 -16.43 -22.16 -90.15
N PRO A 446 -16.21 -23.39 -90.65
CA PRO A 446 -15.64 -23.59 -91.98
C PRO A 446 -16.67 -23.30 -93.07
N LEU A 447 -16.34 -22.33 -93.94
CA LEU A 447 -16.90 -22.17 -95.28
C LEU A 447 -16.37 -23.33 -96.14
N HIS A 448 -17.23 -24.28 -96.53
CA HIS A 448 -16.93 -25.22 -97.61
C HIS A 448 -17.39 -24.64 -98.96
N ASP A 449 -16.44 -24.65 -99.89
CA ASP A 449 -16.43 -24.02 -101.21
C ASP A 449 -17.16 -24.86 -102.31
N ARG A 450 -17.33 -24.19 -103.45
CA ARG A 450 -18.20 -24.38 -104.63
C ARG A 450 -17.97 -25.60 -105.57
N ALA A 451 -18.98 -25.77 -106.45
CA ALA A 451 -18.96 -26.23 -107.86
C ALA A 451 -18.78 -27.73 -108.14
N ALA A 452 -19.36 -28.36 -109.17
CA ALA A 452 -20.36 -28.04 -110.20
C ALA A 452 -20.76 -29.39 -110.87
N GLU A 453 -21.99 -29.53 -111.37
CA GLU A 453 -22.26 -30.49 -112.46
C GLU A 453 -23.54 -30.11 -113.25
N SER A 454 -23.33 -29.88 -114.54
CA SER A 454 -24.28 -29.87 -115.66
C SER A 454 -23.54 -30.63 -116.78
N PRO A 455 -24.17 -31.43 -117.67
CA PRO A 455 -25.45 -31.10 -118.34
C PRO A 455 -26.45 -32.25 -118.57
N ARG A 456 -27.74 -31.91 -118.62
CA ARG A 456 -28.63 -32.05 -119.78
C ARG A 456 -29.94 -31.30 -119.55
#